data_AF-A0A9W6S6R7-F1
#
_entry.id   AF-A0A9W6S6R7-F1
#
_cell.length_a   1.000
_cell.length_b   1.000
_cell.length_c   1.000
_cell.angle_alpha   90.00
_cell.angle_beta   90.00
_cell.angle_gamma   90.00
#
_symmetry.space_group_name_H-M   'P 1'
#
loop_
_entity.id
_entity.type
_entity.pdbx_description
1 polymer ?
#
loop_
_entity_poly.entity_id
_entity_poly.type
_entity_poly.pdbx_seq_one_letter_code
_entity_poly.pdbx_strand_id
1 'polypeptide(L)'
;MTAGRLAESDHSPLLRTDFTDDEAWRSLLDEVGDDWLTVMEDAGHRGLSVPALLALVPDDSRYPVLVVADDVTFSSAERSLLLVDLREEPGRAFRAGPDAFRSAIGNLAIQNQSFDDYVRCLDDSGVYRISDRQRQALAELQALSHPSTDMPQARVLASGASRASLGRPSRPARPAQPRKPSAPPET
;
A
#
# COMPACT_ATOMS: atom_id res chain seq x y z
N MET A 1 -11.07 30.47 3.19
CA MET A 1 -9.61 30.36 3.00
C MET A 1 -9.40 29.35 1.90
N THR A 2 -8.77 29.72 0.80
CA THR A 2 -8.41 28.78 -0.26
C THR A 2 -7.21 28.00 0.24
N ALA A 3 -7.33 26.67 0.37
CA ALA A 3 -6.18 25.84 0.72
C ALA A 3 -5.10 26.01 -0.37
N GLY A 4 -3.83 26.11 0.04
CA GLY A 4 -2.71 26.19 -0.88
C GLY A 4 -2.53 24.88 -1.67
N ARG A 5 -1.74 24.90 -2.75
CA ARG A 5 -1.32 23.66 -3.42
C ARG A 5 -0.65 22.73 -2.41
N LEU A 6 -0.79 21.42 -2.60
CA LEU A 6 -0.09 20.42 -1.79
C LEU A 6 1.42 20.58 -1.94
N ALA A 7 2.14 20.28 -0.86
CA ALA A 7 3.59 20.19 -0.91
C ALA A 7 4.02 19.05 -1.83
N GLU A 8 5.16 19.22 -2.52
CA GLU A 8 5.80 18.14 -3.27
C GLU A 8 6.20 17.00 -2.33
N SER A 9 6.06 15.75 -2.78
CA SER A 9 6.47 14.56 -2.04
C SER A 9 7.20 13.53 -2.93
N ASP A 10 7.67 12.41 -2.38
CA ASP A 10 8.12 11.27 -3.20
C ASP A 10 7.08 10.14 -3.22
N HIS A 11 6.08 10.24 -2.34
CA HIS A 11 5.05 9.24 -2.10
C HIS A 11 3.65 9.84 -2.25
N SER A 12 2.65 8.96 -2.42
CA SER A 12 1.28 9.41 -2.63
C SER A 12 0.78 10.17 -1.39
N PRO A 13 0.18 11.36 -1.55
CA PRO A 13 -0.32 12.11 -0.41
C PRO A 13 -1.53 11.40 0.23
N LEU A 14 -1.51 11.29 1.56
CA LEU A 14 -2.66 10.89 2.39
C LEU A 14 -3.19 12.13 3.10
N LEU A 15 -4.34 12.62 2.66
CA LEU A 15 -5.00 13.79 3.25
C LEU A 15 -6.04 13.34 4.25
N ARG A 16 -5.99 13.94 5.44
CA ARG A 16 -7.08 13.89 6.41
C ARG A 16 -8.10 14.99 6.09
N THR A 17 -9.34 14.63 5.82
CA THR A 17 -10.44 15.59 5.59
C THR A 17 -11.51 15.52 6.67
N ASP A 18 -11.54 14.44 7.45
CA ASP A 18 -12.27 14.39 8.71
C ASP A 18 -11.35 14.41 9.93
N PHE A 19 -11.67 15.31 10.86
CA PHE A 19 -10.86 15.63 12.03
C PHE A 19 -11.68 15.48 13.32
N THR A 20 -12.72 14.63 13.30
CA THR A 20 -13.61 14.40 14.45
C THR A 20 -12.96 13.55 15.53
N ASP A 21 -12.05 12.65 15.15
CA ASP A 21 -11.41 11.70 16.06
C ASP A 21 -9.91 11.55 15.76
N ASP A 22 -9.07 12.05 16.67
CA ASP A 22 -7.61 11.97 16.57
C ASP A 22 -7.05 10.61 17.01
N GLU A 23 -7.74 9.87 17.86
CA GLU A 23 -7.31 8.54 18.31
C GLU A 23 -7.53 7.53 17.17
N ALA A 24 -8.71 7.58 16.56
CA ALA A 24 -9.02 6.81 15.37
C ALA A 24 -8.01 7.11 14.25
N TRP A 25 -7.69 8.38 14.01
CA TRP A 25 -6.67 8.76 13.03
C TRP A 25 -5.31 8.12 13.28
N ARG A 26 -4.78 8.20 14.51
CA ARG A 26 -3.48 7.57 14.85
C ARG A 26 -3.52 6.05 14.66
N SER A 27 -4.61 5.41 15.11
CA SER A 27 -4.81 3.97 14.90
C SER A 27 -4.85 3.58 13.42
N LEU A 28 -5.41 4.43 12.56
CA LEU A 28 -5.42 4.20 11.10
C LEU A 28 -4.00 4.28 10.54
N LEU A 29 -3.21 5.29 10.93
CA LEU A 29 -1.82 5.43 10.48
C LEU A 29 -0.96 4.23 10.87
N ASP A 30 -1.13 3.72 12.10
CA ASP A 30 -0.45 2.52 12.57
C ASP A 30 -0.84 1.28 11.75
N GLU A 31 -2.10 1.19 11.31
CA GLU A 31 -2.63 0.07 10.52
C GLU A 31 -2.13 0.08 9.06
N VAL A 32 -2.16 1.24 8.40
CA VAL A 32 -1.80 1.34 6.98
C VAL A 32 -0.31 1.47 6.72
N GLY A 33 0.45 1.99 7.70
CA GLY A 33 1.87 2.32 7.56
C GLY A 33 2.13 3.48 6.59
N ASP A 34 3.35 4.00 6.58
CA ASP A 34 3.73 5.22 5.84
C ASP A 34 4.70 4.99 4.67
N ASP A 35 5.17 3.76 4.45
CA ASP A 35 6.18 3.40 3.42
C ASP A 35 5.87 3.91 1.99
N TRP A 36 4.59 4.12 1.66
CA TRP A 36 4.12 4.56 0.34
C TRP A 36 3.32 5.86 0.39
N LEU A 37 3.34 6.54 1.54
CA LEU A 37 2.50 7.70 1.80
C LEU A 37 3.28 8.92 2.27
N THR A 38 2.73 10.09 1.97
CA THR A 38 3.08 11.33 2.64
C THR A 38 1.85 11.84 3.35
N VAL A 39 1.85 11.73 4.68
CA VAL A 39 0.72 12.14 5.53
C VAL A 39 0.62 13.66 5.56
N MET A 40 -0.56 14.20 5.29
CA MET A 40 -0.84 15.64 5.26
C MET A 40 -2.05 16.00 6.12
N GLU A 41 -1.79 16.68 7.24
CA GLU A 41 -2.78 17.08 8.24
C GLU A 41 -3.00 18.60 8.26
N ASP A 42 -3.44 19.17 7.14
CA ASP A 42 -3.86 20.58 7.09
C ASP A 42 -5.37 20.69 7.40
N ALA A 43 -5.73 21.44 8.43
CA ALA A 43 -7.13 21.70 8.80
C ALA A 43 -7.93 22.40 7.67
N GLY A 44 -7.25 23.04 6.72
CA GLY A 44 -7.82 23.60 5.50
C GLY A 44 -8.37 22.54 4.52
N HIS A 45 -7.99 21.27 4.68
CA HIS A 45 -8.53 20.14 3.91
C HIS A 45 -9.89 19.65 4.42
N ARG A 46 -10.36 20.15 5.58
CA ARG A 46 -11.57 19.64 6.22
C ARG A 46 -12.78 19.71 5.28
N GLY A 47 -13.42 18.56 5.06
CA GLY A 47 -14.66 18.44 4.27
C GLY A 47 -14.53 18.81 2.78
N LEU A 48 -13.30 18.88 2.23
CA LEU A 48 -13.12 19.14 0.81
C LEU A 48 -13.67 17.99 -0.05
N SER A 49 -14.35 18.34 -1.14
CA SER A 49 -14.82 17.38 -2.14
C SER A 49 -13.69 16.91 -3.05
N VAL A 50 -13.88 15.79 -3.75
CA VAL A 50 -12.89 15.27 -4.72
C VAL A 50 -12.44 16.34 -5.74
N PRO A 51 -13.33 17.11 -6.40
CA PRO A 51 -12.88 18.19 -7.28
C PRO A 51 -12.05 19.28 -6.58
N ALA A 52 -12.38 19.63 -5.34
CA ALA A 52 -11.62 20.61 -4.57
C ALA A 52 -10.23 20.07 -4.17
N LEU A 53 -10.15 18.78 -3.83
CA LEU A 53 -8.91 18.10 -3.51
C LEU A 53 -7.98 18.00 -4.74
N LEU A 54 -8.53 17.66 -5.91
CA LEU A 54 -7.78 17.65 -7.17
C LEU A 54 -7.17 19.01 -7.49
N ALA A 55 -7.87 20.11 -7.20
CA ALA A 55 -7.36 21.45 -7.40
C ALA A 55 -6.16 21.81 -6.50
N LEU A 56 -5.91 21.03 -5.44
CA LEU A 56 -4.71 21.18 -4.60
C LEU A 56 -3.50 20.46 -5.19
N VAL A 57 -3.72 19.44 -6.03
CA VAL A 57 -2.64 18.60 -6.57
C VAL A 57 -1.82 19.41 -7.58
N PRO A 58 -0.47 19.44 -7.45
CA PRO A 58 0.38 20.06 -8.46
C PRO A 58 0.25 19.38 -9.83
N ASP A 59 0.27 20.19 -10.90
CA ASP A 59 0.12 19.72 -12.28
C ASP A 59 1.20 18.70 -12.71
N ASP A 60 2.36 18.70 -12.05
CA ASP A 60 3.52 17.84 -12.29
C ASP A 60 3.67 16.70 -11.27
N SER A 61 2.62 16.43 -10.49
CA SER A 61 2.56 15.30 -9.56
C SER A 61 2.87 13.97 -10.27
N ARG A 62 3.69 13.15 -9.62
CA ARG A 62 4.17 11.86 -10.17
C ARG A 62 3.45 10.64 -9.62
N TYR A 63 2.71 10.77 -8.53
CA TYR A 63 2.05 9.63 -7.91
C TYR A 63 0.73 9.34 -8.62
N PRO A 64 0.31 8.07 -8.68
CA PRO A 64 -0.87 7.67 -9.42
C PRO A 64 -2.18 8.06 -8.74
N VAL A 65 -2.16 8.25 -7.43
CA VAL A 65 -3.37 8.50 -6.64
C VAL A 65 -3.16 9.53 -5.54
N LEU A 66 -4.23 10.23 -5.22
CA LEU A 66 -4.42 10.94 -3.96
C LEU A 66 -5.21 10.04 -3.01
N VAL A 67 -4.73 9.87 -1.80
CA VAL A 67 -5.41 9.09 -0.76
C VAL A 67 -6.11 10.03 0.20
N VAL A 68 -7.36 9.71 0.58
CA VAL A 68 -8.18 10.55 1.45
C VAL A 68 -8.76 9.71 2.58
N ALA A 69 -8.56 10.19 3.81
CA ALA A 69 -9.26 9.74 5.00
C ALA A 69 -10.38 10.75 5.32
N ASP A 70 -11.60 10.40 4.92
CA ASP A 70 -12.80 11.21 5.04
C ASP A 70 -13.72 10.72 6.17
N ASP A 71 -14.92 11.29 6.27
CA ASP A 71 -15.91 10.92 7.29
C ASP A 71 -16.26 9.43 7.22
N VAL A 72 -16.36 8.88 6.02
CA VAL A 72 -16.64 7.45 5.82
C VAL A 72 -15.52 6.56 6.35
N THR A 73 -14.26 7.00 6.28
CA THR A 73 -13.12 6.28 6.88
C THR A 73 -13.28 6.10 8.39
N PHE A 74 -13.91 7.04 9.09
CA PHE A 74 -14.08 6.96 10.55
C PHE A 74 -15.47 6.51 10.99
N SER A 75 -16.50 6.65 10.15
CA SER A 75 -17.85 6.20 10.45
C SER A 75 -18.14 4.76 10.03
N SER A 76 -17.34 4.19 9.10
CA SER A 76 -17.49 2.81 8.64
C SER A 76 -16.68 1.83 9.49
N ALA A 77 -17.26 0.67 9.77
CA ALA A 77 -16.55 -0.42 10.46
C ALA A 77 -15.33 -0.95 9.68
N GLU A 78 -15.33 -0.81 8.35
CA GLU A 78 -14.22 -1.26 7.50
C GLU A 78 -13.10 -0.23 7.37
N ARG A 79 -13.35 1.02 7.78
CA ARG A 79 -12.36 2.11 7.77
C ARG A 79 -11.65 2.31 6.43
N SER A 80 -12.40 2.12 5.35
CA SER A 80 -11.85 2.20 4.00
C SER A 80 -11.35 3.61 3.65
N LEU A 81 -10.20 3.69 3.00
CA LEU A 81 -9.63 4.91 2.45
C LEU A 81 -10.14 5.15 1.03
N LEU A 82 -10.35 6.41 0.66
CA LEU A 82 -10.71 6.78 -0.71
C LEU A 82 -9.43 7.00 -1.53
N LEU A 83 -9.29 6.28 -2.64
CA LEU A 83 -8.23 6.48 -3.62
C LEU A 83 -8.81 7.25 -4.80
N VAL A 84 -8.25 8.40 -5.10
CA VAL A 84 -8.64 9.27 -6.21
C VAL A 84 -7.55 9.19 -7.27
N ASP A 85 -7.92 8.80 -8.48
CA ASP A 85 -7.02 8.78 -9.64
C ASP A 85 -6.51 10.19 -9.96
N LEU A 86 -5.21 10.30 -10.20
CA LEU A 86 -4.53 11.52 -10.63
C LEU A 86 -3.96 11.42 -12.05
N ARG A 87 -4.01 10.24 -12.68
CA ARG A 87 -3.28 9.94 -13.92
C ARG A 87 -4.17 9.57 -15.09
N GLU A 88 -4.94 8.50 -14.98
CA GLU A 88 -5.64 7.92 -16.14
C GLU A 88 -6.92 8.70 -16.41
N GLU A 89 -7.76 8.84 -15.39
CA GLU A 89 -9.01 9.59 -15.39
C GLU A 89 -9.11 10.43 -14.10
N PRO A 90 -8.45 11.61 -14.03
CA PRO A 90 -8.37 12.41 -12.82
C PRO A 90 -9.74 12.65 -12.16
N GLY A 91 -9.84 12.29 -10.88
CA GLY A 91 -11.06 12.41 -10.09
C GLY A 91 -11.96 11.18 -10.05
N ARG A 92 -11.68 10.16 -10.86
CA ARG A 92 -12.27 8.83 -10.67
C ARG A 92 -11.80 8.28 -9.31
N ALA A 93 -12.68 7.61 -8.59
CA ALA A 93 -12.36 7.16 -7.23
C ALA A 93 -12.95 5.78 -6.90
N PHE A 94 -12.26 5.06 -6.02
CA PHE A 94 -12.78 3.87 -5.36
C PHE A 94 -12.30 3.81 -3.91
N ARG A 95 -12.92 2.97 -3.07
CA ARG A 95 -12.49 2.79 -1.69
C ARG A 95 -11.71 1.50 -1.53
N ALA A 96 -10.70 1.47 -0.66
CA ALA A 96 -10.00 0.24 -0.30
C ALA A 96 -9.96 0.09 1.22
N GLY A 97 -10.24 -1.13 1.71
CA GLY A 97 -9.99 -1.46 3.11
C GLY A 97 -8.49 -1.37 3.45
N PRO A 98 -8.11 -1.14 4.72
CA PRO A 98 -6.71 -1.02 5.13
C PRO A 98 -5.82 -2.21 4.71
N ASP A 99 -6.36 -3.43 4.72
CA ASP A 99 -5.66 -4.65 4.32
C ASP A 99 -5.39 -4.73 2.81
N ALA A 100 -6.30 -4.21 1.98
CA ALA A 100 -6.21 -4.17 0.53
C ALA A 100 -5.44 -2.95 0.01
N PHE A 101 -5.48 -1.85 0.77
CA PHE A 101 -4.91 -0.56 0.43
C PHE A 101 -3.42 -0.62 0.07
N ARG A 102 -2.59 -1.24 0.93
CA ARG A 102 -1.13 -1.32 0.71
C ARG A 102 -0.80 -2.04 -0.61
N SER A 103 -1.56 -3.07 -0.95
CA SER A 103 -1.38 -3.77 -2.22
C SER A 103 -1.80 -2.92 -3.41
N ALA A 104 -2.93 -2.20 -3.30
CA ALA A 104 -3.42 -1.36 -4.38
C ALA A 104 -2.44 -0.22 -4.69
N ILE A 105 -1.99 0.52 -3.67
CA ILE A 105 -1.11 1.66 -3.86
C ILE A 105 0.26 1.26 -4.41
N GLY A 106 0.82 0.16 -3.92
CA GLY A 106 2.09 -0.37 -4.42
C GLY A 106 2.01 -0.79 -5.88
N ASN A 107 0.96 -1.52 -6.27
CA ASN A 107 0.75 -1.94 -7.65
C ASN A 107 0.55 -0.77 -8.61
N LEU A 108 -0.23 0.24 -8.21
CA LEU A 108 -0.44 1.47 -8.99
C LEU A 108 0.87 2.25 -9.14
N ALA A 109 1.65 2.38 -8.06
CA ALA A 109 2.91 3.13 -8.06
C ALA A 109 3.94 2.52 -9.04
N ILE A 110 4.02 1.20 -9.12
CA ILE A 110 4.94 0.50 -10.05
C ILE A 110 4.28 0.16 -11.40
N GLN A 111 3.04 0.57 -11.62
CA GLN A 111 2.27 0.31 -12.84
C GLN A 111 2.12 -1.18 -13.16
N ASN A 112 2.03 -2.02 -12.12
CA ASN A 112 1.76 -3.45 -12.28
C ASN A 112 0.27 -3.72 -12.59
N GLN A 113 -0.62 -2.85 -12.11
CA GLN A 113 -2.06 -2.90 -12.35
C GLN A 113 -2.60 -1.47 -12.53
N SER A 114 -3.58 -1.29 -13.41
CA SER A 114 -4.17 0.03 -13.69
C SER A 114 -5.26 0.42 -12.70
N PHE A 115 -5.64 1.70 -12.68
CA PHE A 115 -6.76 2.15 -11.86
C PHE A 115 -8.08 1.50 -12.32
N ASP A 116 -8.29 1.38 -13.63
CA ASP A 116 -9.48 0.76 -14.22
C ASP A 116 -9.63 -0.73 -13.85
N ASP A 117 -8.52 -1.47 -13.73
CA ASP A 117 -8.55 -2.86 -13.29
C ASP A 117 -9.14 -3.00 -11.88
N TYR A 118 -8.86 -2.07 -10.97
CA TYR A 118 -9.44 -2.06 -9.63
C TYR A 118 -10.93 -1.74 -9.65
N VAL A 119 -11.33 -0.73 -10.42
CA VAL A 119 -12.74 -0.33 -10.51
C VAL A 119 -13.62 -1.45 -11.09
N ARG A 120 -13.10 -2.24 -12.03
CA ARG A 120 -13.80 -3.42 -12.57
C ARG A 120 -13.96 -4.56 -11.58
N CYS A 121 -13.17 -4.59 -10.51
CA CYS A 121 -13.21 -5.63 -9.48
C CYS A 121 -14.03 -5.22 -8.24
N LEU A 122 -14.62 -4.02 -8.21
CA LEU A 122 -15.44 -3.58 -7.10
C LEU A 122 -16.72 -4.41 -7.01
N ASP A 123 -17.13 -4.72 -5.79
CA ASP A 123 -18.46 -5.22 -5.52
C ASP A 123 -19.48 -4.08 -5.38
N ASP A 124 -20.73 -4.44 -5.07
CA ASP A 124 -21.85 -3.50 -4.94
C ASP A 124 -21.63 -2.44 -3.85
N SER A 125 -20.68 -2.63 -2.93
CA SER A 125 -20.33 -1.63 -1.91
C SER A 125 -19.36 -0.57 -2.42
N GLY A 126 -18.76 -0.75 -3.60
CA GLY A 126 -17.76 0.16 -4.15
C GLY A 126 -16.40 0.12 -3.42
N VAL A 127 -16.20 -0.88 -2.56
CA VAL A 127 -14.96 -1.09 -1.80
C VAL A 127 -14.17 -2.25 -2.40
N TYR A 128 -12.93 -1.99 -2.75
CA TYR A 128 -11.95 -3.00 -3.13
C TYR A 128 -11.45 -3.75 -1.90
N ARG A 129 -11.54 -5.08 -1.95
CA ARG A 129 -11.08 -6.01 -0.92
C ARG A 129 -10.17 -7.06 -1.54
N ILE A 130 -9.11 -7.44 -0.82
CA ILE A 130 -8.33 -8.62 -1.20
C ILE A 130 -9.16 -9.89 -0.97
N SER A 131 -8.96 -10.90 -1.81
CA SER A 131 -9.63 -12.20 -1.61
C SER A 131 -9.26 -12.82 -0.26
N ASP A 132 -10.16 -13.60 0.34
CA ASP A 132 -9.88 -14.30 1.61
C ASP A 132 -8.61 -15.16 1.55
N ARG A 133 -8.35 -15.79 0.40
CA ARG A 133 -7.13 -16.56 0.17
C ARG A 133 -5.88 -15.69 0.28
N GLN A 134 -5.92 -14.49 -0.29
CA GLN A 134 -4.80 -13.56 -0.29
C GLN A 134 -4.62 -12.93 1.10
N ARG A 135 -5.73 -12.65 1.81
CA ARG A 135 -5.71 -12.22 3.21
C ARG A 135 -5.07 -13.29 4.11
N GLN A 136 -5.45 -14.56 3.94
CA GLN A 136 -4.87 -15.69 4.68
C GLN A 136 -3.35 -15.79 4.43
N ALA A 137 -2.92 -15.72 3.17
CA ALA A 137 -1.51 -15.77 2.80
C ALA A 137 -0.71 -14.59 3.38
N LEU A 138 -1.28 -13.39 3.40
CA LEU A 138 -0.63 -12.22 4.00
C LEU A 138 -0.47 -12.38 5.52
N ALA A 139 -1.51 -12.88 6.20
CA ALA A 139 -1.46 -13.17 7.64
C ALA A 139 -0.39 -14.21 7.98
N GLU A 140 -0.25 -15.26 7.17
CA GLU A 140 0.81 -16.27 7.32
C GLU A 140 2.21 -15.66 7.17
N LEU A 141 2.43 -14.80 6.17
CA LEU A 141 3.71 -14.10 5.97
C LEU A 141 4.06 -13.13 7.11
N GLN A 142 3.06 -12.42 7.63
CA GLN A 142 3.23 -11.54 8.79
C GLN A 142 3.60 -12.33 10.04
N ALA A 143 2.93 -13.47 10.29
CA ALA A 143 3.23 -14.35 11.42
C ALA A 143 4.66 -14.93 11.34
N LEU A 144 5.17 -15.19 10.14
CA LEU A 144 6.56 -15.63 9.95
C LEU A 144 7.59 -14.50 10.14
N SER A 145 7.20 -13.25 9.91
CA SER A 145 8.07 -12.07 10.02
C SER A 145 8.15 -11.52 11.45
N HIS A 146 7.14 -11.80 12.27
CA HIS A 146 7.13 -11.54 13.71
C HIS A 146 7.28 -12.87 14.46
N PRO A 147 8.50 -13.44 14.59
CA PRO A 147 8.67 -14.64 15.40
C PRO A 147 8.20 -14.33 16.82
N SER A 148 7.22 -15.09 17.31
CA SER A 148 6.76 -15.00 18.69
C SER A 148 7.97 -15.02 19.62
N THR A 149 8.10 -14.00 20.47
CA THR A 149 9.14 -13.87 21.51
C THR A 149 9.00 -14.93 22.62
N ASP A 150 8.34 -16.05 22.35
CA ASP A 150 8.13 -17.15 23.28
C ASP A 150 8.78 -18.43 22.72
N MET A 151 10.11 -18.42 22.73
CA MET A 151 10.88 -19.66 22.64
C MET A 151 11.21 -20.10 24.07
N PRO A 152 10.72 -21.25 24.55
CA PRO A 152 11.15 -21.77 25.83
C PRO A 152 12.64 -22.10 25.75
N GLN A 153 13.42 -21.62 26.72
CA GLN A 153 14.86 -21.89 26.79
C GLN A 153 15.10 -23.40 26.80
N ALA A 154 15.61 -23.92 25.68
CA ALA A 154 16.04 -25.30 25.58
C ALA A 154 17.23 -25.49 26.54
N ARG A 155 16.98 -26.31 27.57
CA ARG A 155 17.95 -26.72 28.58
C ARG A 155 19.17 -27.33 27.88
N VAL A 156 20.32 -26.66 27.99
CA VAL A 156 21.60 -27.19 27.52
C VAL A 156 21.96 -28.41 28.38
N LEU A 157 21.73 -29.60 27.83
CA LEU A 157 22.41 -30.81 28.31
C LEU A 157 23.69 -30.97 27.48
N ALA A 158 24.80 -30.73 28.17
CA ALA A 158 26.13 -31.01 27.66
C ALA A 158 26.29 -32.51 27.38
N SER A 159 26.64 -32.85 26.14
CA SER A 159 27.45 -34.03 25.86
C SER A 159 28.27 -33.78 24.61
N GLY A 160 29.59 -33.81 24.79
CA GLY A 160 30.55 -33.52 23.74
C GLY A 160 30.69 -34.65 22.74
N ALA A 161 30.97 -34.28 21.49
CA ALA A 161 31.81 -35.04 20.58
C ALA A 161 32.30 -34.16 19.42
N SER A 162 33.61 -33.95 19.43
CA SER A 162 34.56 -33.76 18.31
C SER A 162 34.18 -32.99 17.04
N ARG A 163 35.00 -31.97 16.77
CA ARG A 163 35.16 -31.25 15.50
C ARG A 163 35.55 -32.21 14.36
N ALA A 164 34.79 -32.17 13.26
CA ALA A 164 35.26 -32.55 11.94
C ALA A 164 34.87 -31.44 10.94
N SER A 165 35.88 -30.83 10.34
CA SER A 165 35.76 -29.84 9.27
C SER A 165 35.09 -30.45 8.04
N LEU A 166 34.04 -29.82 7.52
CA LEU A 166 33.48 -30.11 6.21
C LEU A 166 33.36 -28.81 5.40
N GLY A 167 33.92 -28.87 4.18
CA GLY A 167 34.16 -27.73 3.30
C GLY A 167 32.91 -27.06 2.75
N ARG A 168 33.12 -25.84 2.25
CA ARG A 168 32.14 -25.03 1.51
C ARG A 168 31.52 -25.83 0.36
N PRO A 169 30.19 -25.86 0.20
CA PRO A 169 29.57 -26.30 -1.04
C PRO A 169 29.65 -25.19 -2.10
N SER A 170 30.08 -25.59 -3.29
CA SER A 170 30.09 -24.76 -4.50
C SER A 170 28.67 -24.38 -4.93
N ARG A 171 28.52 -23.13 -5.38
CA ARG A 171 27.28 -22.52 -5.88
C ARG A 171 26.85 -23.20 -7.20
N PRO A 172 25.58 -23.58 -7.40
CA PRO A 172 25.13 -24.07 -8.70
C PRO A 172 24.99 -22.91 -9.70
N ALA A 173 25.36 -23.18 -10.95
CA ALA A 173 25.24 -22.25 -12.07
C ALA A 173 23.77 -21.97 -12.40
N ARG A 174 23.48 -20.69 -12.68
CA ARG A 174 22.16 -20.17 -13.02
C ARG A 174 21.81 -20.55 -14.47
N PRO A 175 20.63 -21.11 -14.78
CA PRO A 175 20.25 -21.42 -16.16
C PRO A 175 20.00 -20.12 -16.94
N ALA A 176 20.49 -20.09 -18.19
CA ALA A 176 20.31 -18.98 -19.12
C ALA A 176 18.84 -18.83 -19.51
N GLN A 177 18.30 -17.63 -19.39
CA GLN A 177 16.96 -17.31 -19.89
C GLN A 177 17.02 -17.11 -21.42
N PRO A 178 16.00 -17.58 -22.18
CA PRO A 178 15.93 -17.36 -23.62
C PRO A 178 15.65 -15.89 -23.92
N ARG A 179 16.40 -15.33 -24.87
CA ARG A 179 16.19 -13.97 -25.40
C ARG A 179 14.87 -13.94 -26.21
N LYS A 180 13.99 -12.98 -25.91
CA LYS A 180 12.83 -12.66 -26.77
C LYS A 180 13.33 -12.17 -28.14
N PRO A 181 12.70 -12.57 -29.25
CA PRO A 181 13.04 -12.07 -30.58
C PRO A 181 12.61 -10.60 -30.73
N SER A 182 13.49 -9.78 -31.31
CA SER A 182 13.20 -8.40 -31.71
C SER A 182 12.20 -8.37 -32.87
N ALA A 183 11.20 -7.51 -32.78
CA ALA A 183 10.30 -7.19 -33.89
C ALA A 183 11.06 -6.46 -35.02
N PRO A 184 10.69 -6.67 -36.30
CA PRO A 184 11.30 -5.97 -37.42
C PRO A 184 10.82 -4.51 -37.50
N PRO A 185 11.61 -3.63 -38.16
CA PRO A 185 11.21 -2.24 -38.36
C PRO A 185 10.07 -2.12 -39.37
N GLU A 186 9.07 -1.30 -39.05
CA GLU A 186 8.00 -0.90 -39.97
C GLU A 186 8.58 -0.07 -41.13
N THR A 187 8.06 -0.30 -42.34
CA THR A 187 8.44 0.38 -43.58
C THR A 187 7.45 1.50 -43.88
#